data_AF-A0AA42UJL5-F1
#
_entry.id   AF-A0AA42UJL5-F1
#
_cell.length_a   1.000
_cell.length_b   1.000
_cell.length_c   1.000
_cell.angle_alpha   90.00
_cell.angle_beta   90.00
_cell.angle_gamma   90.00
#
_symmetry.space_group_name_H-M   'P 1'
#
loop_
_entity.id
_entity.type
_entity.pdbx_description
1 polymer ?
#
loop_
_entity_poly.entity_id
_entity_poly.type
_entity_poly.pdbx_seq_one_letter_code
_entity_poly.pdbx_strand_id
1 'polypeptide(L)'
;MQPAQAIPISTTEEYYRVHNLLLKGLCMLVKEIVPTEQVVDVLCDVCGRSTKTNLGTNQYGSLSADFGYGSRHDGERYLVHLCEMCFFGTLATMREMHRGEHMFDDDYEAANPDTFGRDYSNREII
;
A
#
# COMPACT_ATOMS: atom_id res chain seq x y z
N MET A 1 -16.09 22.09 0.43
CA MET A 1 -14.65 21.85 0.17
C MET A 1 -13.88 22.61 1.25
N GLN A 2 -13.33 21.90 2.24
CA GLN A 2 -12.50 22.52 3.28
C GLN A 2 -11.05 22.60 2.78
N PRO A 3 -10.32 23.69 3.05
CA PRO A 3 -8.91 23.78 2.72
C PRO A 3 -8.08 22.92 3.67
N ALA A 4 -7.03 22.29 3.11
CA ALA A 4 -6.03 21.55 3.87
C ALA A 4 -5.42 22.45 4.95
N GLN A 5 -5.56 22.06 6.21
CA GLN A 5 -4.93 22.75 7.33
C GLN A 5 -3.43 22.43 7.31
N ALA A 6 -2.61 23.45 7.09
CA ALA A 6 -1.18 23.38 7.36
C ALA A 6 -0.97 23.13 8.86
N ILE A 7 -0.29 22.03 9.19
CA ILE A 7 0.09 21.70 10.57
C ILE A 7 1.08 22.78 11.05
N PRO A 8 0.86 23.40 12.22
CA PRO A 8 1.71 24.48 12.70
C PRO A 8 3.14 23.99 12.96
N ILE A 9 4.09 24.85 12.58
CA ILE A 9 5.55 24.68 12.52
C ILE A 9 6.18 24.67 13.95
N SER A 10 5.48 24.14 14.96
CA SER A 10 5.88 24.21 16.37
C SER A 10 6.75 23.05 16.86
N THR A 11 7.06 22.07 16.01
CA THR A 11 7.91 20.92 16.39
C THR A 11 9.34 21.00 15.82
N THR A 12 9.65 22.03 15.03
CA THR A 12 10.98 22.20 14.43
C THR A 12 12.05 22.49 15.48
N GLU A 13 11.81 23.37 16.45
CA GLU A 13 12.76 23.67 17.54
C GLU A 13 13.08 22.47 18.44
N GLU A 14 12.09 21.61 18.73
CA GLU A 14 12.32 20.39 19.50
C GLU A 14 13.13 19.35 18.71
N TYR A 15 12.86 19.20 17.41
CA TYR A 15 13.68 18.37 16.51
C TYR A 15 15.15 18.83 16.50
N TYR A 16 15.40 20.15 16.43
CA TYR A 16 16.75 20.72 16.49
C TYR A 16 17.47 20.46 17.82
N ARG A 17 16.78 20.44 18.97
CA ARG A 17 17.40 20.17 20.28
C ARG A 17 17.84 18.72 20.42
N VAL A 18 17.00 17.76 20.00
CA VAL A 18 17.32 16.33 20.12
C VAL A 18 18.39 15.93 19.10
N HIS A 19 18.35 16.47 17.88
CA HIS A 19 19.34 16.18 16.84
C HIS A 19 20.73 16.81 17.13
N ASN A 20 20.78 18.01 17.71
CA ASN A 20 22.05 18.65 18.12
C ASN A 20 22.77 17.94 19.29
N LEU A 21 22.07 17.11 20.07
CA LEU A 21 22.69 16.33 21.15
C LEU A 21 23.35 15.04 20.65
N LEU A 22 22.87 14.46 19.55
CA LEU A 22 23.38 13.21 18.97
C LEU A 22 24.55 13.41 17.99
N LEU A 23 24.76 14.63 17.46
CA LEU A 23 25.79 14.95 16.48
C LEU A 23 27.12 15.48 17.07
N LYS A 24 27.24 15.62 18.40
CA LYS A 24 28.44 16.19 19.05
C LYS A 24 29.75 15.39 18.89
N GLY A 25 29.74 14.29 18.13
CA GLY A 25 30.91 13.45 17.85
C GLY A 25 31.15 13.08 16.38
N LEU A 26 30.31 13.53 15.44
CA LEU A 26 30.51 13.29 14.00
C LEU A 26 30.50 14.62 13.23
N CYS A 27 31.60 14.91 12.55
CA CYS A 27 31.80 16.09 11.71
C CYS A 27 31.00 16.01 10.39
N MET A 28 29.68 16.12 10.48
CA MET A 28 28.82 16.26 9.31
C MET A 28 28.58 17.75 9.02
N LEU A 29 29.08 18.25 7.88
CA LEU A 29 28.78 19.60 7.39
C LEU A 29 27.52 19.54 6.51
N VAL A 30 26.41 20.09 7.01
CA VAL A 30 25.17 20.25 6.23
C VAL A 30 25.39 21.35 5.19
N LYS A 31 25.39 20.99 3.90
CA LYS A 31 25.60 21.93 2.79
C LYS A 31 24.32 22.66 2.36
N GLU A 32 23.21 21.94 2.33
CA GLU A 32 21.92 22.45 1.85
C GLU A 32 20.78 21.56 2.38
N ILE A 33 19.62 22.15 2.67
CA ILE A 33 18.40 21.43 3.07
C ILE A 33 17.43 21.50 1.90
N VAL A 34 17.16 20.36 1.27
CA VAL A 34 16.21 20.26 0.16
C VAL A 34 14.93 19.59 0.68
N PRO A 35 13.77 20.28 0.61
CA PRO A 35 12.50 19.66 0.98
C PRO A 35 12.12 18.58 -0.05
N THR A 36 11.70 17.41 0.44
CA THR A 36 11.25 16.28 -0.39
C THR A 36 9.81 15.91 -0.07
N GLU A 37 9.02 15.59 -1.08
CA GLU A 37 7.71 14.98 -0.87
C GLU A 37 7.88 13.51 -0.48
N GLN A 38 7.19 13.08 0.57
CA GLN A 38 7.17 11.70 1.02
C GLN A 38 5.73 11.26 1.24
N VAL A 39 5.41 10.04 0.82
CA VAL A 39 4.11 9.43 1.09
C VAL A 39 4.04 9.15 2.58
N VAL A 40 3.30 10.01 3.30
CA VAL A 40 3.17 9.87 4.75
C VAL A 40 2.25 8.73 5.12
N ASP A 41 1.20 8.43 4.36
CA ASP A 41 0.24 7.37 4.66
C ASP A 41 -0.49 6.93 3.38
N VAL A 42 -0.89 5.67 3.33
CA VAL A 42 -1.78 5.12 2.30
C VAL A 42 -3.07 4.72 2.99
N LEU A 43 -4.19 5.30 2.56
CA LEU A 43 -5.50 4.96 3.09
C LEU A 43 -6.10 3.81 2.28
N CYS A 44 -6.81 2.91 2.95
CA CYS A 44 -7.55 1.85 2.29
C CYS A 44 -8.73 2.45 1.51
N ASP A 45 -8.80 2.22 0.20
CA ASP A 45 -9.83 2.78 -0.67
C ASP A 45 -11.24 2.23 -0.39
N VAL A 46 -11.33 1.08 0.29
CA VAL A 46 -12.61 0.46 0.67
C VAL A 46 -13.16 1.01 1.99
N CYS A 47 -12.32 1.08 3.03
CA CYS A 47 -12.79 1.42 4.39
C CYS A 47 -12.29 2.77 4.92
N GLY A 48 -11.42 3.46 4.18
CA GLY A 48 -10.83 4.75 4.55
C GLY A 48 -9.80 4.70 5.68
N ARG A 49 -9.53 3.53 6.28
CA ARG A 49 -8.56 3.40 7.38
C ARG A 49 -7.12 3.48 6.88
N SER A 50 -6.24 4.05 7.72
CA SER A 50 -4.79 4.06 7.52
C SER A 50 -4.25 2.65 7.38
N THR A 51 -3.28 2.48 6.48
CA THR A 51 -2.51 1.23 6.32
C THR A 51 -1.17 1.30 7.04
N LYS A 52 -0.90 2.40 7.74
CA LYS A 52 0.31 2.59 8.52
C LYS A 52 0.33 1.72 9.76
N THR A 53 1.43 1.02 9.96
CA THR A 53 1.69 0.22 11.15
C THR A 53 2.23 1.06 12.30
N ASN A 54 2.27 0.49 13.51
CA ASN A 54 2.88 1.13 14.68
C ASN A 54 4.39 1.41 14.50
N LEU A 55 5.04 0.77 13.51
CA LEU A 55 6.44 1.00 13.15
C LEU A 55 6.62 2.13 12.13
N GLY A 56 5.53 2.78 11.72
CA GLY A 56 5.54 3.89 10.76
C GLY A 56 5.60 3.48 9.30
N THR A 57 5.61 2.17 8.99
CA THR A 57 5.60 1.65 7.62
C THR A 57 4.17 1.39 7.14
N ASN A 58 3.90 1.60 5.85
CA ASN A 58 2.60 1.27 5.25
C ASN A 58 2.57 -0.21 4.86
N GLN A 59 1.52 -0.93 5.27
CA GLN A 59 1.26 -2.32 4.88
C GLN A 59 -0.11 -2.43 4.21
N TYR A 60 -0.09 -2.63 2.90
CA TYR A 60 -1.29 -2.72 2.08
C TYR A 60 -1.09 -3.68 0.91
N GLY A 61 -2.20 -4.26 0.43
CA GLY A 61 -2.26 -4.93 -0.86
C GLY A 61 -2.66 -3.95 -1.96
N SER A 62 -2.35 -4.29 -3.21
CA SER A 62 -2.82 -3.52 -4.37
C SER A 62 -3.58 -4.40 -5.34
N LEU A 63 -4.66 -3.86 -5.90
CA LEU A 63 -5.37 -4.41 -7.06
C LEU A 63 -5.18 -3.42 -8.20
N SER A 64 -4.58 -3.86 -9.30
CA SER A 64 -4.30 -2.99 -10.43
C SER A 64 -4.62 -3.67 -11.75
N ALA A 65 -4.95 -2.84 -12.74
CA ALA A 65 -5.14 -3.26 -14.11
C ALA A 65 -4.62 -2.16 -15.04
N ASP A 66 -4.06 -2.58 -16.17
CA ASP A 66 -3.63 -1.72 -17.26
C ASP A 66 -4.12 -2.36 -18.55
N PHE A 67 -5.13 -1.76 -19.15
CA PHE A 67 -5.82 -2.32 -20.31
C PHE A 67 -5.27 -1.69 -21.60
N GLY A 68 -4.63 -2.52 -22.42
CA GLY A 68 -4.05 -2.10 -23.69
C GLY A 68 -5.02 -2.10 -24.88
N TYR A 69 -4.43 -1.81 -26.03
CA TYR A 69 -5.11 -1.69 -27.31
C TYR A 69 -5.98 -2.91 -27.65
N GLY A 70 -7.23 -2.64 -28.06
CA GLY A 70 -8.19 -3.66 -28.49
C GLY A 70 -9.04 -4.26 -27.37
N SER A 71 -8.83 -3.88 -26.11
CA SER A 71 -9.77 -4.19 -25.03
C SER A 71 -10.95 -3.21 -25.04
N ARG A 72 -12.08 -3.58 -24.42
CA ARG A 72 -13.22 -2.66 -24.22
C ARG A 72 -12.84 -1.42 -23.40
N HIS A 73 -11.82 -1.56 -22.55
CA HIS A 73 -11.33 -0.56 -21.62
C HIS A 73 -9.96 -0.02 -22.06
N ASP A 74 -9.72 0.06 -23.37
CA ASP A 74 -8.43 0.49 -23.93
C ASP A 74 -7.97 1.84 -23.37
N GLY A 75 -6.76 1.86 -22.81
CA GLY A 75 -6.14 3.01 -22.18
C GLY A 75 -6.56 3.25 -20.74
N GLU A 76 -7.49 2.45 -20.19
CA GLU A 76 -7.92 2.57 -18.80
C GLU A 76 -6.93 1.86 -17.86
N ARG A 77 -6.56 2.58 -16.80
CA ARG A 77 -5.68 2.09 -15.75
C ARG A 77 -6.37 2.21 -14.40
N TYR A 78 -6.28 1.15 -13.62
CA TYR A 78 -6.85 1.06 -12.28
C TYR A 78 -5.74 0.75 -11.28
N LEU A 79 -5.81 1.39 -10.11
CA LEU A 79 -5.00 1.09 -8.94
C LEU A 79 -5.84 1.33 -7.70
N VAL A 80 -5.96 0.30 -6.87
CA VAL A 80 -6.70 0.32 -5.61
C VAL A 80 -5.78 -0.19 -4.51
N HIS A 81 -5.69 0.54 -3.40
CA HIS A 81 -4.94 0.20 -2.20
C HIS A 81 -5.88 -0.34 -1.12
N LEU A 82 -5.53 -1.49 -0.56
CA LEU A 82 -6.37 -2.23 0.38
C LEU A 82 -5.59 -2.50 1.66
N CYS A 83 -6.16 -2.14 2.81
CA CYS A 83 -5.65 -2.69 4.07
C CYS A 83 -5.79 -4.21 4.09
N GLU A 84 -5.01 -4.88 4.93
CA GLU A 84 -4.96 -6.34 5.04
C GLU A 84 -6.36 -6.99 5.11
N MET A 85 -7.24 -6.48 5.97
CA MET A 85 -8.60 -7.00 6.13
C MET A 85 -9.43 -6.88 4.84
N CYS A 86 -9.36 -5.74 4.16
CA CYS A 86 -10.09 -5.54 2.90
C CYS A 86 -9.50 -6.36 1.77
N PHE A 87 -8.18 -6.52 1.73
CA PHE A 87 -7.49 -7.36 0.76
C PHE A 87 -7.93 -8.83 0.85
N PHE A 88 -7.94 -9.42 2.05
CA PHE A 88 -8.43 -10.79 2.23
C PHE A 88 -9.94 -10.92 1.99
N GLY A 89 -10.71 -9.86 2.26
CA GLY A 89 -12.11 -9.78 1.84
C GLY A 89 -12.26 -9.88 0.32
N THR A 90 -11.47 -9.11 -0.43
CA THR A 90 -11.45 -9.18 -1.90
C THR A 90 -11.05 -10.57 -2.41
N LEU A 91 -10.04 -11.21 -1.80
CA LEU A 91 -9.67 -12.60 -2.15
C LEU A 91 -10.79 -13.60 -1.85
N ALA A 92 -11.57 -13.40 -0.78
CA ALA A 92 -12.74 -14.23 -0.51
C ALA A 92 -13.81 -14.06 -1.60
N THR A 93 -14.10 -12.81 -2.00
CA THR A 93 -15.02 -12.53 -3.12
C THR A 93 -14.55 -13.17 -4.43
N MET A 94 -13.26 -13.09 -4.76
CA MET A 94 -12.70 -13.70 -5.97
C MET A 94 -12.83 -15.22 -6.00
N ARG A 95 -12.63 -15.90 -4.86
CA ARG A 95 -12.84 -17.35 -4.77
C ARG A 95 -14.30 -17.73 -4.95
N GLU A 96 -15.21 -16.91 -4.43
CA GLU A 96 -16.64 -17.13 -4.63
C GLU A 96 -17.06 -16.91 -6.09
N MET A 97 -16.48 -15.92 -6.78
CA MET A 97 -16.68 -15.76 -8.23
C MET A 97 -16.14 -16.97 -9.00
N HIS A 98 -14.93 -17.45 -8.69
CA HIS A 98 -14.36 -18.68 -9.28
C HIS A 98 -15.29 -19.87 -9.08
N ARG A 99 -15.83 -20.04 -7.86
CA ARG A 99 -16.82 -21.08 -7.57
C ARG A 99 -18.08 -20.90 -8.41
N GLY A 100 -18.61 -19.68 -8.52
CA GLY A 100 -19.82 -19.39 -9.27
C GLY A 100 -19.71 -19.73 -10.76
N GLU A 101 -18.56 -19.44 -11.37
CA GLU A 101 -18.31 -19.70 -12.79
C GLU A 101 -18.08 -21.20 -13.08
N HIS A 102 -17.43 -21.93 -12.17
CA HIS A 102 -16.94 -23.28 -12.44
C HIS A 102 -17.67 -24.41 -11.70
N MET A 103 -18.59 -24.12 -10.77
CA MET A 103 -19.19 -25.15 -9.89
C MET A 103 -19.96 -26.28 -10.61
N PHE A 104 -20.31 -26.10 -11.89
CA PHE A 104 -21.01 -27.09 -12.70
C PHE A 104 -20.11 -27.79 -13.73
N ASP A 105 -18.82 -27.44 -13.76
CA ASP A 105 -17.85 -28.09 -14.64
C ASP A 105 -17.50 -29.48 -14.09
N ASP A 106 -17.37 -30.47 -14.98
CA ASP A 106 -17.08 -31.87 -14.60
C ASP A 106 -15.71 -32.02 -13.90
N ASP A 107 -14.79 -31.08 -14.14
CA ASP A 107 -13.43 -31.01 -13.60
C ASP A 107 -13.24 -29.88 -12.57
N TYR A 108 -14.33 -29.40 -11.96
CA TYR A 108 -14.27 -28.31 -10.99
C TYR A 108 -13.33 -28.60 -9.81
N GLU A 109 -12.33 -27.71 -9.64
CA GLU A 109 -11.49 -27.63 -8.46
C GLU A 109 -11.75 -26.31 -7.70
N ALA A 110 -12.03 -26.44 -6.40
CA ALA A 110 -12.23 -25.29 -5.54
C ALA A 110 -10.93 -24.50 -5.35
N ALA A 111 -11.03 -23.17 -5.44
CA ALA A 111 -9.92 -22.28 -5.18
C ALA A 111 -9.43 -22.41 -3.72
N ASN A 112 -8.19 -22.87 -3.56
CA ASN A 112 -7.62 -23.16 -2.25
C ASN A 112 -7.37 -21.86 -1.43
N PRO A 113 -7.95 -21.72 -0.22
CA PRO A 113 -7.77 -20.54 0.65
C PRO A 113 -6.31 -20.18 0.94
N ASP A 114 -5.44 -21.18 1.03
CA ASP A 114 -4.07 -21.01 1.48
C ASP A 114 -3.11 -20.71 0.33
N THR A 115 -3.50 -20.91 -0.93
CA THR A 115 -2.61 -20.69 -2.08
C THR A 115 -3.18 -19.71 -3.10
N PHE A 116 -4.49 -19.48 -3.12
CA PHE A 116 -5.14 -18.59 -4.08
C PHE A 116 -4.61 -17.15 -3.96
N GLY A 117 -4.03 -16.65 -5.06
CA GLY A 117 -3.46 -15.30 -5.12
C GLY A 117 -2.13 -15.12 -4.38
N ARG A 118 -1.50 -16.19 -3.87
CA ARG A 118 -0.15 -16.10 -3.30
C ARG A 118 0.90 -16.15 -4.42
N ASP A 119 1.81 -15.19 -4.39
CA ASP A 119 2.99 -15.20 -5.26
C ASP A 119 4.21 -15.77 -4.50
N TYR A 120 4.91 -16.71 -5.13
CA TYR A 120 6.11 -17.36 -4.61
C TYR A 120 7.37 -17.01 -5.41
N SER A 121 7.25 -16.18 -6.45
CA SER A 121 8.34 -15.84 -7.37
C SER A 121 9.50 -15.08 -6.71
N ASN A 122 9.34 -14.64 -5.46
CA ASN A 122 10.32 -13.85 -4.70
C ASN A 122 10.93 -14.61 -3.50
N ARG A 123 10.97 -15.96 -3.52
CA ARG A 123 11.57 -16.78 -2.44
C ARG A 123 13.08 -17.03 -2.57
N GLU A 124 13.76 -16.44 -3.55
CA GLU A 124 15.22 -16.34 -3.48
C GLU A 124 15.61 -15.05 -2.73
N ILE A 125 16.59 -15.17 -1.83
CA ILE A 125 17.07 -14.18 -0.85
C ILE A 125 16.31 -14.24 0.49
N ILE A 126 16.70 -15.18 1.36
CA ILE A 126 17.66 -15.02 2.48
C ILE A 126 18.22 -16.40 2.84
#